data_AF-A0A949N2W2-F1
#
_entry.id   AF-A0A949N2W2-F1
#
_cell.length_a   1.000
_cell.length_b   1.000
_cell.length_c   1.000
_cell.angle_alpha   90.00
_cell.angle_beta   90.00
_cell.angle_gamma   90.00
#
_symmetry.space_group_name_H-M   'P 1'
#
loop_
_entity.id
_entity.type
_entity.pdbx_description
1 polymer ?
#
loop_
_entity_poly.entity_id
_entity_poly.type
_entity_poly.pdbx_seq_one_letter_code
_entity_poly.pdbx_strand_id
1 'polypeptide(L)'
;VREKDVSFRKFYDWLNTVGDYTTIHTGFYPEGYSSYTTYLFLFKTSYEHALMNLFSLLPTTPMFFKVGTYLFTMIYIRTDLLITSLSRAIYTLKEEDILEDFHKGVVVMHYTPD
;
A
#
# COMPACT_ATOMS: atom_id res chain seq x y z
N VAL A 1 -36.38 -1.48 -10.51
CA VAL A 1 -36.04 -2.12 -9.22
C VAL A 1 -34.59 -1.76 -8.93
N ARG A 2 -34.29 -0.91 -7.92
CA ARG A 2 -32.90 -0.56 -7.60
C ARG A 2 -32.27 -1.77 -6.92
N GLU A 3 -31.21 -2.31 -7.50
CA GLU A 3 -30.83 -3.72 -7.34
C GLU A 3 -30.11 -4.08 -6.03
N LYS A 4 -30.01 -3.14 -5.05
CA LYS A 4 -29.42 -3.42 -3.72
C LYS A 4 -30.09 -2.58 -2.64
N ASP A 5 -31.15 -3.10 -2.03
CA ASP A 5 -31.91 -2.49 -0.92
C ASP A 5 -31.16 -2.60 0.43
N VAL A 6 -29.97 -1.99 0.53
CA VAL A 6 -29.46 -1.62 1.86
C VAL A 6 -30.13 -0.30 2.21
N SER A 7 -31.12 -0.35 3.11
CA SER A 7 -31.73 0.87 3.63
C SER A 7 -30.63 1.77 4.20
N PHE A 8 -30.68 3.08 3.93
CA PHE A 8 -29.74 4.07 4.46
C PHE A 8 -29.45 3.87 5.96
N ARG A 9 -30.50 3.61 6.76
CA ARG A 9 -30.36 3.31 8.19
C ARG A 9 -29.45 2.11 8.47
N LYS A 10 -29.71 0.96 7.84
CA LYS A 10 -28.86 -0.24 7.99
C LYS A 10 -27.40 0.01 7.62
N PHE A 11 -27.12 0.86 6.63
CA PHE A 11 -25.76 1.21 6.27
C PHE A 11 -25.04 1.99 7.39
N TYR A 12 -25.67 3.01 7.97
CA TYR A 12 -25.08 3.76 9.08
C TYR A 12 -25.01 2.94 10.38
N ASP A 13 -26.02 2.11 10.66
CA ASP A 13 -25.98 1.18 11.79
C ASP A 13 -24.79 0.24 11.66
N TRP A 14 -24.51 -0.29 10.46
CA TRP A 14 -23.33 -1.10 10.18
C TRP A 14 -22.01 -0.31 10.29
N LEU A 15 -21.94 0.92 9.77
CA LEU A 15 -20.74 1.77 9.87
C LEU A 15 -20.28 1.95 11.32
N ASN A 16 -21.22 2.07 12.27
CA ASN A 16 -20.91 2.18 13.69
C ASN A 16 -20.27 0.91 14.29
N THR A 17 -20.40 -0.24 13.63
CA THR A 17 -19.82 -1.52 14.07
C THR A 17 -18.47 -1.84 13.42
N VAL A 18 -18.02 -1.05 12.43
CA VAL A 18 -16.79 -1.34 11.67
C VAL A 18 -15.56 -1.40 12.58
N GLY A 19 -15.48 -0.52 13.59
CA GLY A 19 -14.39 -0.53 14.56
C GLY A 19 -14.31 -1.81 15.42
N ASP A 20 -15.43 -2.52 15.59
CA ASP A 20 -15.49 -3.76 16.37
C ASP A 20 -14.93 -4.96 15.60
N TYR A 21 -14.94 -4.90 14.27
CA TYR A 21 -14.59 -6.02 13.39
C TYR A 21 -13.36 -5.75 12.50
N THR A 22 -12.80 -4.54 12.53
CA THR A 22 -11.71 -4.15 11.62
C THR A 22 -10.62 -3.36 12.34
N THR A 23 -9.39 -3.49 11.84
CA THR A 23 -8.31 -2.56 12.17
C THR A 23 -8.41 -1.33 11.27
N ILE A 24 -8.56 -0.16 11.88
CA ILE A 24 -8.59 1.11 11.16
C ILE A 24 -7.18 1.67 11.08
N HIS A 25 -6.69 1.89 9.85
CA HIS A 25 -5.40 2.53 9.59
C HIS A 25 -5.62 3.94 9.05
N THR A 26 -5.08 4.95 9.74
CA THR A 26 -5.10 6.34 9.28
C THR A 26 -3.76 6.68 8.64
N GLY A 27 -3.73 6.72 7.31
CA GLY A 27 -2.54 7.10 6.55
C GLY A 27 -2.39 8.60 6.38
N PHE A 28 -1.15 9.08 6.33
CA PHE A 28 -0.78 10.45 6.01
C PHE A 28 -0.35 10.57 4.54
N TYR A 29 -0.94 11.54 3.83
CA TYR A 29 -0.71 11.82 2.41
C TYR A 29 -0.64 13.34 2.20
N PRO A 30 0.57 13.95 2.20
CA PRO A 30 0.71 15.42 2.25
C PRO A 30 -0.11 16.20 1.21
N GLU A 31 -0.16 15.73 -0.04
CA GLU A 31 -0.93 16.35 -1.14
C GLU A 31 -2.30 15.69 -1.38
N GLY A 32 -2.79 14.90 -0.42
CA GLY A 32 -4.03 14.13 -0.55
C GLY A 32 -3.84 12.79 -1.27
N TYR A 33 -4.66 11.81 -0.90
CA TYR A 33 -4.52 10.41 -1.34
C TYR A 33 -4.52 10.24 -2.87
N SER A 34 -5.38 10.97 -3.58
CA SER A 34 -5.52 10.90 -5.05
C SER A 34 -4.27 11.37 -5.82
N SER A 35 -3.34 12.04 -5.15
CA SER A 35 -2.10 12.55 -5.76
C SER A 35 -1.01 11.49 -5.89
N TYR A 36 -1.26 10.26 -5.42
CA TYR A 36 -0.26 9.19 -5.33
C TYR A 36 -0.70 7.91 -6.04
N THR A 37 0.25 7.26 -6.71
CA THR A 37 0.11 5.87 -7.15
C THR A 37 0.51 4.93 -6.02
N THR A 38 -0.32 3.92 -5.79
CA THR A 38 -0.04 2.88 -4.81
C THR A 38 0.75 1.75 -5.46
N TYR A 39 1.95 1.49 -4.93
CA TYR A 39 2.80 0.36 -5.31
C TYR A 39 2.82 -0.68 -4.22
N LEU A 40 2.78 -1.94 -4.64
CA LEU A 40 2.83 -3.11 -3.78
C LEU A 40 4.13 -3.86 -4.05
N PHE A 41 4.87 -4.18 -3.00
CA PHE A 41 6.07 -4.99 -3.10
C PHE A 41 5.98 -6.18 -2.16
N LEU A 42 6.44 -7.33 -2.63
CA LEU A 42 6.71 -8.50 -1.80
C LEU A 42 8.21 -8.69 -1.80
N PHE A 43 8.88 -8.35 -0.70
CA PHE A 43 10.33 -8.52 -0.55
C PHE A 43 10.64 -9.83 0.18
N LYS A 44 11.56 -10.62 -0.37
CA LYS A 44 12.19 -11.74 0.34
C LYS A 44 13.57 -11.31 0.80
N THR A 45 13.76 -11.21 2.10
CA THR A 45 15.01 -10.69 2.69
C THR A 45 15.14 -11.15 4.15
N SER A 46 16.38 -11.21 4.64
CA SER A 46 16.69 -11.31 6.08
C SER A 46 16.75 -9.94 6.77
N TYR A 47 16.67 -8.83 6.02
CA TYR A 47 16.86 -7.46 6.49
C TYR A 47 15.54 -6.66 6.57
N GLU A 48 14.44 -7.30 6.98
CA GLU A 48 13.09 -6.70 6.96
C GLU A 48 13.01 -5.36 7.70
N HIS A 49 13.57 -5.27 8.90
CA HIS A 49 13.58 -4.03 9.69
C HIS A 49 14.33 -2.90 8.99
N ALA A 50 15.41 -3.19 8.26
CA ALA A 50 16.16 -2.18 7.51
C ALA A 50 15.32 -1.65 6.35
N LEU A 51 14.60 -2.51 5.63
CA LEU A 51 13.66 -2.09 4.59
C LEU A 51 12.51 -1.27 5.16
N MET A 52 11.91 -1.71 6.27
CA MET A 52 10.83 -0.96 6.93
C MET A 52 11.29 0.44 7.31
N ASN A 53 12.48 0.57 7.90
CA ASN A 53 13.06 1.87 8.25
C ASN A 53 13.31 2.72 7.00
N LEU A 54 13.87 2.13 5.94
CA LEU A 54 14.13 2.82 4.67
C LEU A 54 12.84 3.38 4.06
N PHE A 55 11.81 2.56 3.91
CA PHE A 55 10.53 2.97 3.34
C PHE A 55 9.74 3.91 4.25
N SER A 56 9.98 3.90 5.55
CA SER A 56 9.41 4.86 6.51
C SER A 56 9.96 6.28 6.36
N LEU A 57 11.02 6.48 5.57
CA LEU A 57 11.54 7.81 5.22
C LEU A 57 10.71 8.50 4.12
N LEU A 58 9.76 7.79 3.49
CA LEU A 58 8.86 8.39 2.52
C LEU A 58 7.91 9.38 3.20
N PRO A 59 7.48 10.44 2.49
CA PRO A 59 6.59 11.46 3.05
C PRO A 59 5.14 10.96 3.25
N THR A 60 4.80 9.79 2.72
CA THR A 60 3.50 9.12 2.89
C THR A 60 3.62 8.00 3.91
N THR A 61 2.52 7.65 4.59
CA THR A 61 2.52 6.50 5.50
C THR A 61 2.66 5.19 4.72
N PRO A 62 3.78 4.44 4.82
CA PRO A 62 3.86 3.11 4.26
C PRO A 62 3.10 2.11 5.15
N MET A 63 2.72 0.97 4.57
CA MET A 63 2.22 -0.17 5.35
C MET A 63 3.08 -1.40 5.12
N PHE A 64 3.28 -2.16 6.20
CA PHE A 64 4.10 -3.36 6.22
C PHE A 64 3.36 -4.49 6.93
N PHE A 65 3.38 -5.69 6.36
CA PHE A 65 2.93 -6.90 7.04
C PHE A 65 3.55 -8.16 6.42
N LYS A 66 3.48 -9.27 7.14
CA LYS A 66 4.03 -10.55 6.69
C LYS A 66 3.06 -11.30 5.80
N VAL A 67 3.57 -11.85 4.69
CA VAL A 67 2.85 -12.79 3.82
C VAL A 67 3.76 -14.00 3.59
N GLY A 68 3.54 -15.06 4.37
CA GLY A 68 4.46 -16.19 4.42
C GLY A 68 5.88 -15.74 4.77
N THR A 69 6.86 -16.08 3.94
CA THR A 69 8.27 -15.67 4.11
C THR A 69 8.57 -14.27 3.57
N TYR A 70 7.61 -13.58 2.95
CA TYR A 70 7.80 -12.26 2.35
C TYR A 70 7.39 -11.15 3.31
N LEU A 71 8.06 -10.00 3.19
CA LEU A 71 7.61 -8.71 3.71
C LEU A 71 6.77 -8.04 2.62
N PHE A 72 5.46 -7.93 2.86
CA PHE A 72 4.59 -7.11 2.04
C PHE A 72 4.76 -5.64 2.44
N THR A 73 5.02 -4.81 1.44
CA THR A 73 5.26 -3.38 1.59
C THR A 73 4.36 -2.62 0.61
N MET A 74 3.49 -1.79 1.15
CA MET A 74 2.61 -0.90 0.39
C MET A 74 3.10 0.53 0.57
N ILE A 75 3.40 1.20 -0.53
CA ILE A 75 3.90 2.58 -0.53
C ILE A 75 3.14 3.43 -1.54
N TYR A 76 3.17 4.74 -1.32
CA TYR A 76 2.41 5.71 -2.09
C TYR A 76 3.37 6.75 -2.65
N ILE A 77 3.53 6.75 -3.97
CA ILE A 77 4.52 7.57 -4.66
C ILE A 77 3.83 8.36 -5.77
N ARG A 78 4.22 9.62 -5.91
CA ARG A 78 3.74 10.48 -6.99
C ARG A 78 4.17 9.91 -8.33
N THR A 79 3.28 9.95 -9.31
CA THR A 79 3.54 9.41 -10.66
C THR A 79 4.45 10.35 -11.45
N ASP A 80 5.72 10.44 -11.04
CA ASP A 80 6.76 11.24 -11.69
C ASP A 80 8.09 10.46 -11.74
N LEU A 81 9.21 11.17 -11.98
CA LEU A 81 10.57 10.61 -12.05
C LEU A 81 10.99 9.77 -10.82
N LEU A 82 10.28 9.90 -9.70
CA LEU A 82 10.56 9.15 -8.47
C LEU A 82 10.41 7.64 -8.65
N ILE A 83 9.49 7.16 -9.50
CA ILE A 83 9.31 5.71 -9.66
C ILE A 83 10.51 5.04 -10.34
N THR A 84 11.14 5.71 -11.28
CA THR A 84 12.34 5.19 -11.97
C THR A 84 13.50 5.11 -10.99
N SER A 85 13.67 6.15 -10.16
CA SER A 85 14.70 6.20 -9.12
C SER A 85 14.48 5.13 -8.05
N LEU A 86 13.22 4.95 -7.60
CA LEU A 86 12.89 3.88 -6.66
C LEU A 86 13.16 2.51 -7.27
N SER A 87 12.70 2.28 -8.51
CA SER A 87 12.90 0.99 -9.17
C SER A 87 14.39 0.66 -9.25
N ARG A 88 15.23 1.64 -9.63
CA ARG A 88 16.69 1.50 -9.63
C ARG A 88 17.23 1.15 -8.24
N ALA A 89 16.80 1.87 -7.19
CA ALA A 89 17.23 1.58 -5.82
C ALA A 89 16.89 0.15 -5.40
N ILE A 90 15.68 -0.33 -5.71
CA ILE A 90 15.27 -1.71 -5.41
C ILE A 90 16.12 -2.73 -6.16
N TYR A 91 16.45 -2.49 -7.44
CA TYR A 91 17.35 -3.36 -8.19
C TYR A 91 18.76 -3.36 -7.59
N THR A 92 19.29 -2.22 -7.16
CA THR A 92 20.57 -2.16 -6.44
C THR A 92 20.54 -2.97 -5.15
N LEU A 93 19.45 -2.91 -4.37
CA LEU A 93 19.32 -3.75 -3.17
C LEU A 93 19.30 -5.25 -3.51
N LYS A 94 18.83 -5.64 -4.69
CA LYS A 94 18.90 -7.02 -5.18
C LYS A 94 20.31 -7.40 -5.65
N GLU A 95 21.01 -6.50 -6.32
CA GLU A 95 22.39 -6.71 -6.78
C GLU A 95 23.39 -6.83 -5.62
N GLU A 96 23.12 -6.15 -4.50
CA GLU A 96 23.94 -6.19 -3.27
C GLU A 96 23.52 -7.32 -2.30
N ASP A 97 22.76 -8.31 -2.76
CA ASP A 97 22.27 -9.46 -1.96
C ASP A 97 21.47 -9.08 -0.68
N ILE A 98 20.97 -7.84 -0.60
CA ILE A 98 20.07 -7.40 0.48
C ILE A 98 18.67 -7.98 0.23
N LEU A 99 18.24 -8.05 -1.03
CA LEU A 99 17.02 -8.72 -1.45
C LEU A 99 17.36 -10.05 -2.09
N GLU A 100 16.87 -11.15 -1.53
CA GLU A 100 16.93 -12.46 -2.18
C GLU A 100 16.03 -12.47 -3.42
N ASP A 101 14.80 -11.94 -3.28
CA ASP A 101 13.89 -11.75 -4.39
C ASP A 101 12.85 -10.66 -4.10
N PHE A 102 12.16 -10.20 -5.15
CA PHE A 102 10.99 -9.37 -4.97
C PHE A 102 9.96 -9.49 -6.10
N HIS A 103 8.69 -9.27 -5.75
CA HIS A 103 7.61 -9.04 -6.71
C HIS A 103 7.08 -7.62 -6.60
N LYS A 104 6.66 -7.03 -7.73
CA LYS A 104 6.08 -5.69 -7.79
C LYS A 104 4.68 -5.74 -8.38
N GLY A 105 3.75 -5.05 -7.74
CA GLY A 105 2.41 -4.77 -8.22
C GLY A 105 2.12 -3.27 -8.19
N VAL A 106 1.10 -2.86 -8.93
CA VAL A 106 0.55 -1.50 -8.89
C VAL A 106 -0.96 -1.61 -8.73
N VAL A 107 -1.54 -0.78 -7.85
CA VAL A 107 -3.00 -0.75 -7.71
C VAL A 107 -3.55 0.09 -8.85
N VAL A 108 -4.39 -0.52 -9.68
CA VAL A 108 -5.16 0.14 -10.73
C VAL A 108 -6.61 0.19 -10.26
N MET A 109 -7.13 1.39 -10.04
CA MET A 109 -8.55 1.57 -9.74
C MET A 109 -9.32 1.72 -11.04
N HIS A 110 -10.24 0.79 -11.30
CA HIS A 110 -11.21 0.92 -12.40
C HIS A 110 -12.44 1.65 -11.87
N TYR A 111 -12.72 2.83 -12.43
CA TYR A 111 -13.97 3.55 -12.19
C TYR A 111 -14.88 3.38 -13.41
N THR A 112 -16.08 2.86 -13.21
CA THR A 112 -17.15 2.89 -14.20
C THR A 112 -18.10 4.01 -13.80
N PRO A 113 -18.22 5.09 -14.59
CA PRO A 113 -19.24 6.11 -14.35
C PRO A 113 -20.63 5.49 -14.54
N ASP A 114 -21.57 5.83 -13.67
CA ASP A 114 -23.00 5.57 -13.83
C ASP A 114 -23.59 6.36 -15.01
#